data_AF-A0A9N9LFW6-F1
#
_entry.id   AF-A0A9N9LFW6-F1
#
_cell.length_a   1.000
_cell.length_b   1.000
_cell.length_c   1.000
_cell.angle_alpha   90.00
_cell.angle_beta   90.00
_cell.angle_gamma   90.00
#
_symmetry.space_group_name_H-M   'P 1'
#
loop_
_entity.id
_entity.type
_entity.pdbx_description
1 polymer ?
#
loop_
_entity_poly.entity_id
_entity_poly.type
_entity_poly.pdbx_seq_one_letter_code
_entity_poly.pdbx_strand_id
1 'polypeptide(L)'
;MNASKRLTHTLLKLSKPSQKTVSSTSKSFHTSSTCLAKRPARPTRGRILRESPLENPLENPLENPPSDVESSLPPDALLRAAQKSGVINLEPKAIVAFLTEYMDESSSSRPEWEREVCTRHSITPTTLTILAGILRRSPTRFQRLLATKVMLSASKLGSKPATYELLLSSLASSSPLPHTPLKALSELVSQHDPSALALHGKILKHQGNHAEALEYLEKATSDPYGNVNFDGAGEALVDKGLLLLELRADDKSLAHAAFKTAALILDEPLAYYYLSRWSPVGSPEEKVYLIKAAASGILGAMAKLGELELKAVFEKEGLPKRIEGYGMAGEWIRVAAEGGDQMSGLNLGCMFKSVGDTQGWSHWREKLEDSRRWSERTRRAREVWAEKGVDFLEDAGEVVEK
;
A
#
# COMPACT_ATOMS: atom_id res chain seq x y z
N MET A 1 28.33 9.07 65.53
CA MET A 1 29.45 9.46 66.41
C MET A 1 30.72 8.82 65.89
N ASN A 2 31.79 9.63 65.76
CA ASN A 2 33.20 9.33 65.43
C ASN A 2 33.49 8.72 64.04
N ALA A 3 33.92 9.44 62.99
CA ALA A 3 34.92 10.50 62.77
C ALA A 3 36.35 10.01 62.47
N SER A 4 36.89 10.57 61.37
CA SER A 4 38.32 10.84 61.09
C SER A 4 39.24 9.64 60.81
N LYS A 5 40.18 9.63 59.85
CA LYS A 5 40.89 10.64 59.05
C LYS A 5 41.70 9.86 57.99
N ARG A 6 41.92 10.42 56.79
CA ARG A 6 43.25 10.89 56.35
C ARG A 6 43.21 11.49 54.93
N LEU A 7 43.85 12.65 54.86
CA LEU A 7 44.08 13.53 53.72
C LEU A 7 45.20 12.98 52.81
N THR A 8 45.20 13.37 51.53
CA THR A 8 46.35 14.07 50.93
C THR A 8 45.96 14.77 49.62
N HIS A 9 46.39 16.02 49.53
CA HIS A 9 46.34 16.94 48.39
C HIS A 9 47.20 16.45 47.21
N THR A 10 46.76 16.69 45.96
CA THR A 10 47.66 17.27 44.94
C THR A 10 46.86 18.04 43.88
N LEU A 11 47.23 19.30 43.68
CA LEU A 11 46.76 20.24 42.67
C LEU A 11 47.36 19.92 41.30
N LEU A 12 46.55 19.97 40.24
CA LEU A 12 47.03 20.28 38.88
C LEU A 12 45.96 21.10 38.15
N LYS A 13 46.21 22.41 38.10
CA LYS A 13 45.66 23.31 37.09
C LYS A 13 46.25 22.91 35.74
N LEU A 14 45.45 22.90 34.68
CA LEU A 14 45.75 23.60 33.41
C LEU A 14 44.67 23.32 32.34
N SER A 15 44.36 24.39 31.60
CA SER A 15 43.84 24.44 30.23
C SER A 15 42.34 24.21 30.00
N LYS A 16 41.62 25.34 29.82
CA LYS A 16 40.34 25.43 29.12
C LYS A 16 40.57 25.25 27.61
N PRO A 17 39.78 24.45 26.88
CA PRO A 17 39.64 24.63 25.44
C PRO A 17 38.52 25.62 25.10
N SER A 18 38.89 26.52 24.21
CA SER A 18 38.12 27.56 23.53
C SER A 18 36.80 27.08 22.95
N GLN A 19 35.73 27.84 23.23
CA GLN A 19 34.48 27.80 22.49
C GLN A 19 34.74 28.25 21.04
N LYS A 20 34.67 27.31 20.10
CA LYS A 20 34.46 27.62 18.68
C LYS A 20 32.98 27.53 18.38
N THR A 21 32.39 28.68 18.11
CA THR A 21 31.08 28.83 17.48
C THR A 21 31.14 28.23 16.07
N VAL A 22 30.49 27.08 15.89
CA VAL A 22 30.25 26.50 14.56
C VAL A 22 28.87 26.96 14.11
N SER A 23 28.82 27.90 13.16
CA SER A 23 27.59 28.24 12.46
C SER A 23 27.17 27.06 11.60
N SER A 24 26.08 26.38 11.95
CA SER A 24 25.45 25.40 11.08
C SER A 24 24.67 26.12 9.99
N THR A 25 25.33 26.41 8.86
CA THR A 25 24.61 26.68 7.61
C THR A 25 23.90 25.39 7.21
N SER A 26 22.56 25.38 7.21
CA SER A 26 21.80 24.28 6.61
C SER A 26 22.12 24.25 5.12
N LYS A 27 22.77 23.16 4.68
CA LYS A 27 23.03 22.92 3.26
C LYS A 27 21.82 22.20 2.70
N SER A 28 21.09 22.87 1.81
CA SER A 28 20.09 22.25 0.95
C SER A 28 20.77 21.19 0.10
N PHE A 29 20.36 19.93 0.23
CA PHE A 29 20.84 18.82 -0.59
C PHE A 29 20.20 18.83 -1.99
N HIS A 30 20.31 19.92 -2.75
CA HIS A 30 20.14 19.91 -4.22
C HIS A 30 20.85 21.13 -4.82
N THR A 31 22.15 21.03 -5.07
CA THR A 31 22.84 21.94 -6.01
C THR A 31 23.58 21.10 -7.04
N SER A 32 22.82 20.48 -7.94
CA SER A 32 23.38 19.94 -9.17
C SER A 32 23.57 21.09 -10.16
N SER A 33 24.82 21.22 -10.62
CA SER A 33 25.29 22.21 -11.59
C SER A 33 24.45 22.18 -12.87
N THR A 34 24.17 23.37 -13.37
CA THR A 34 23.30 23.67 -14.52
C THR A 34 23.96 23.19 -15.81
N CYS A 35 23.61 22.00 -16.28
CA CYS A 35 23.84 21.62 -17.67
C CYS A 35 22.88 22.44 -18.55
N LEU A 36 23.44 23.25 -19.44
CA LEU A 36 22.72 24.00 -20.48
C LEU A 36 22.07 23.04 -21.49
N ALA A 37 20.93 22.47 -21.11
CA ALA A 37 20.06 21.74 -22.02
C ALA A 37 19.02 22.71 -22.61
N LYS A 38 18.84 22.65 -23.94
CA LYS A 38 17.82 23.41 -24.69
C LYS A 38 16.45 23.29 -24.01
N ARG A 39 15.75 24.43 -23.93
CA ARG A 39 14.42 24.58 -23.33
C ARG A 39 13.51 23.37 -23.65
N PRO A 40 13.06 22.59 -22.66
CA PRO A 40 12.03 21.60 -22.89
C PRO A 40 10.71 22.30 -23.21
N ALA A 41 9.92 21.65 -24.06
CA ALA A 41 8.56 22.09 -24.37
C ALA A 41 7.75 22.27 -23.09
N ARG A 42 6.85 23.26 -23.14
CA ARG A 42 5.86 23.63 -22.11
C ARG A 42 5.31 22.38 -21.39
N PRO A 43 5.25 22.35 -20.05
CA PRO A 43 4.75 21.19 -19.33
C PRO A 43 3.29 20.95 -19.70
N THR A 44 3.02 19.85 -20.39
CA THR A 44 1.67 19.31 -20.50
C THR A 44 1.21 19.04 -19.08
N ARG A 45 0.09 19.65 -18.68
CA ARG A 45 -0.58 19.44 -17.40
C ARG A 45 -0.40 18.00 -16.95
N GLY A 46 0.19 17.82 -15.77
CA GLY A 46 0.31 16.53 -15.12
C GLY A 46 -1.02 15.79 -15.26
N ARG A 47 -0.97 14.69 -16.01
CA ARG A 47 -2.05 13.73 -16.05
C ARG A 47 -2.05 13.10 -14.66
N ILE A 48 -2.72 13.77 -13.74
CA ILE A 48 -3.29 13.14 -12.56
C ILE A 48 -3.89 11.84 -13.10
N LEU A 49 -3.36 10.71 -12.63
CA LEU A 49 -4.09 9.46 -12.67
C LEU A 49 -5.35 9.73 -11.86
N ARG A 50 -6.34 10.29 -12.56
CA ARG A 50 -7.71 10.31 -12.13
C ARG A 50 -7.99 8.82 -12.01
N GLU A 51 -8.10 8.34 -10.78
CA GLU A 51 -8.87 7.14 -10.50
C GLU A 51 -10.19 7.37 -11.24
N SER A 52 -10.27 6.76 -12.42
CA SER A 52 -11.53 6.61 -13.09
C SER A 52 -12.31 5.76 -12.10
N PRO A 53 -13.55 6.14 -11.71
CA PRO A 53 -14.37 5.24 -10.92
C PRO A 53 -14.30 3.89 -11.63
N LEU A 54 -13.77 2.87 -10.95
CA LEU A 54 -13.93 1.51 -11.40
C LEU A 54 -15.43 1.27 -11.29
N GLU A 55 -16.16 1.58 -12.38
CA GLU A 55 -17.54 1.20 -12.54
C GLU A 55 -17.60 -0.30 -12.25
N ASN A 56 -18.38 -0.67 -11.23
CA ASN A 56 -18.60 -2.04 -10.81
C ASN A 56 -18.85 -2.93 -12.05
N PRO A 57 -17.98 -3.90 -12.37
CA PRO A 57 -18.21 -4.78 -13.51
C PRO A 57 -19.32 -5.82 -13.28
N LEU A 58 -20.01 -5.76 -12.14
CA LEU A 58 -20.98 -6.76 -11.70
C LEU A 58 -22.44 -6.32 -11.79
N GLU A 59 -22.75 -5.15 -12.34
CA GLU A 59 -24.14 -4.78 -12.60
C GLU A 59 -24.62 -5.38 -13.93
N ASN A 60 -25.49 -6.39 -13.80
CA ASN A 60 -26.31 -7.10 -14.81
C ASN A 60 -25.58 -7.61 -16.08
N PRO A 61 -25.22 -8.91 -16.13
CA PRO A 61 -25.04 -9.59 -17.42
C PRO A 61 -26.43 -9.81 -18.03
N LEU A 62 -26.56 -9.66 -19.35
CA LEU A 62 -27.83 -9.63 -20.12
C LEU A 62 -28.40 -8.21 -20.09
N GLU A 63 -28.09 -7.37 -21.07
CA GLU A 63 -28.85 -7.32 -22.32
C GLU A 63 -27.97 -6.78 -23.46
N ASN A 64 -27.84 -7.57 -24.53
CA ASN A 64 -27.20 -7.31 -25.82
C ASN A 64 -25.67 -7.50 -25.91
N PRO A 65 -25.19 -8.64 -26.46
CA PRO A 65 -23.80 -8.74 -26.91
C PRO A 65 -23.56 -7.75 -28.06
N PRO A 66 -22.40 -7.08 -28.12
CA PRO A 66 -22.03 -6.33 -29.31
C PRO A 66 -21.95 -7.29 -30.50
N SER A 67 -22.58 -6.92 -31.62
CA SER A 67 -22.52 -7.69 -32.87
C SER A 67 -21.16 -7.62 -33.58
N ASP A 68 -20.14 -7.03 -32.94
CA ASP A 68 -18.85 -6.79 -33.56
C ASP A 68 -17.72 -7.46 -32.75
N VAL A 69 -17.40 -8.68 -33.17
CA VAL A 69 -16.26 -9.49 -32.71
C VAL A 69 -14.96 -8.67 -32.74
N GLU A 70 -14.81 -7.80 -33.74
CA GLU A 70 -13.59 -7.01 -33.94
C GLU A 70 -13.37 -6.00 -32.80
N SER A 71 -14.44 -5.41 -32.28
CA SER A 71 -14.40 -4.44 -31.17
C SER A 71 -13.98 -5.04 -29.82
N SER A 72 -14.06 -6.38 -29.69
CA SER A 72 -13.73 -7.13 -28.47
C SER A 72 -12.29 -7.67 -28.47
N LEU A 73 -11.63 -7.70 -29.62
CA LEU A 73 -10.25 -8.16 -29.77
C LEU A 73 -9.24 -7.13 -29.25
N PRO A 74 -8.07 -7.55 -28.74
CA PRO A 74 -7.07 -6.63 -28.23
C PRO A 74 -6.40 -5.84 -29.37
N PRO A 75 -5.98 -4.59 -29.14
CA PRO A 75 -5.23 -3.82 -30.13
C PRO A 75 -3.92 -4.51 -30.53
N ASP A 76 -3.63 -4.59 -31.83
CA ASP A 76 -2.41 -5.22 -32.39
C ASP A 76 -1.12 -4.64 -31.78
N ALA A 77 -1.12 -3.33 -31.47
CA ALA A 77 0.00 -2.67 -30.81
C ALA A 77 0.35 -3.29 -29.44
N LEU A 78 -0.67 -3.68 -28.64
CA LEU A 78 -0.45 -4.31 -27.34
C LEU A 78 0.06 -5.75 -27.49
N LEU A 79 -0.46 -6.50 -28.47
CA LEU A 79 0.01 -7.85 -28.76
C LEU A 79 1.48 -7.86 -29.22
N ARG A 80 1.84 -6.96 -30.15
CA ARG A 80 3.24 -6.82 -30.60
C ARG A 80 4.16 -6.39 -29.48
N ALA A 81 3.71 -5.50 -28.59
CA ALA A 81 4.50 -5.09 -27.43
C ALA A 81 4.76 -6.28 -26.49
N ALA A 82 3.73 -7.08 -26.18
CA ALA A 82 3.85 -8.26 -25.33
C ALA A 82 4.75 -9.35 -25.95
N GLN A 83 4.69 -9.52 -27.27
CA GLN A 83 5.56 -10.45 -28.00
C GLN A 83 7.01 -9.96 -27.97
N LYS A 84 7.26 -8.68 -28.25
CA LYS A 84 8.61 -8.08 -28.22
C LYS A 84 9.24 -8.14 -26.83
N SER A 85 8.45 -8.06 -25.76
CA SER A 85 8.94 -8.19 -24.39
C SER A 85 9.16 -9.64 -23.95
N GLY A 86 8.85 -10.63 -24.79
CA GLY A 86 8.96 -12.05 -24.46
C GLY A 86 7.94 -12.55 -23.44
N VAL A 87 6.91 -11.75 -23.14
CA VAL A 87 5.85 -12.11 -22.16
C VAL A 87 4.91 -13.16 -22.76
N ILE A 88 4.70 -13.10 -24.09
CA ILE A 88 3.93 -14.11 -24.81
C ILE A 88 4.74 -14.62 -26.02
N ASN A 89 4.84 -15.93 -26.15
CA ASN A 89 5.52 -16.59 -27.26
C ASN A 89 4.52 -17.08 -28.32
N LEU A 90 3.63 -16.18 -28.76
CA LEU A 90 2.65 -16.45 -29.81
C LEU A 90 2.60 -15.24 -30.75
N GLU A 91 2.44 -15.53 -32.04
CA GLU A 91 2.24 -14.49 -33.05
C GLU A 91 0.91 -13.75 -32.83
N PRO A 92 0.84 -12.42 -32.98
CA PRO A 92 -0.41 -11.65 -32.80
C PRO A 92 -1.59 -12.20 -33.60
N LYS A 93 -1.33 -12.70 -34.82
CA LYS A 93 -2.36 -13.33 -35.67
C LYS A 93 -2.93 -14.61 -35.06
N ALA A 94 -2.08 -15.44 -34.45
CA ALA A 94 -2.51 -16.67 -33.78
C ALA A 94 -3.35 -16.36 -32.54
N ILE A 95 -2.96 -15.32 -31.78
CA ILE A 95 -3.73 -14.84 -30.62
C ILE A 95 -5.12 -14.36 -31.04
N VAL A 96 -5.20 -13.56 -32.11
CA VAL A 96 -6.49 -13.09 -32.63
C VAL A 96 -7.35 -14.26 -33.09
N ALA A 97 -6.80 -15.22 -33.84
CA ALA A 97 -7.52 -16.41 -34.26
C ALA A 97 -8.06 -17.21 -33.07
N PHE A 98 -7.24 -17.41 -32.04
CA PHE A 98 -7.67 -18.05 -30.79
C PHE A 98 -8.81 -17.28 -30.11
N LEU A 99 -8.69 -15.97 -29.94
CA LEU A 99 -9.70 -15.18 -29.24
C LEU A 99 -11.03 -15.12 -30.00
N THR A 100 -10.98 -15.08 -31.32
CA THR A 100 -12.18 -15.20 -32.17
C THR A 100 -12.87 -16.54 -31.93
N GLU A 101 -12.15 -17.65 -32.05
CA GLU A 101 -12.73 -18.98 -31.84
C GLU A 101 -13.20 -19.20 -30.38
N TYR A 102 -12.48 -18.64 -29.41
CA TYR A 102 -12.88 -18.63 -28.01
C TYR A 102 -14.23 -17.92 -27.82
N MET A 103 -14.45 -16.78 -28.48
CA MET A 103 -15.72 -16.05 -28.40
C MET A 103 -16.86 -16.83 -29.06
N ASP A 104 -16.61 -17.46 -30.20
CA ASP A 104 -17.60 -18.29 -30.90
C ASP A 104 -18.02 -19.49 -30.03
N GLU A 105 -17.05 -20.18 -29.45
CA GLU A 105 -17.28 -21.34 -28.58
C GLU A 105 -17.84 -20.98 -27.20
N SER A 106 -17.67 -19.73 -26.74
CA SER A 106 -18.24 -19.28 -25.46
C SER A 106 -19.76 -19.25 -25.43
N SER A 107 -20.41 -19.30 -26.61
CA SER A 107 -21.86 -19.46 -26.75
C SER A 107 -22.30 -20.93 -26.66
N SER A 108 -21.36 -21.87 -26.70
CA SER A 108 -21.64 -23.30 -26.63
C SER A 108 -21.96 -23.73 -25.21
N SER A 109 -23.00 -24.56 -25.02
CA SER A 109 -23.30 -25.18 -23.72
C SER A 109 -22.53 -26.49 -23.48
N ARG A 110 -21.52 -26.79 -24.31
CA ARG A 110 -20.72 -28.02 -24.19
C ARG A 110 -19.85 -27.96 -22.92
N PRO A 111 -19.77 -29.03 -22.12
CA PRO A 111 -18.80 -29.08 -21.04
C PRO A 111 -17.37 -29.09 -21.60
N GLU A 112 -16.42 -28.52 -20.84
CA GLU A 112 -14.98 -28.53 -21.12
C GLU A 112 -14.49 -27.88 -22.44
N TRP A 113 -15.35 -27.17 -23.17
CA TRP A 113 -14.97 -26.50 -24.41
C TRP A 113 -13.74 -25.58 -24.24
N GLU A 114 -13.57 -24.96 -23.06
CA GLU A 114 -12.42 -24.08 -22.79
C GLU A 114 -11.09 -24.84 -22.92
N ARG A 115 -11.05 -26.07 -22.42
CA ARG A 115 -9.85 -26.93 -22.47
C ARG A 115 -9.55 -27.34 -23.91
N GLU A 116 -10.57 -27.67 -24.68
CA GLU A 116 -10.43 -28.08 -26.08
C GLU A 116 -9.89 -26.95 -26.96
N VAL A 117 -10.48 -25.75 -26.87
CA VAL A 117 -10.02 -24.58 -27.64
C VAL A 117 -8.58 -24.22 -27.27
N CYS A 118 -8.25 -24.24 -25.97
CA CYS A 118 -6.87 -23.99 -25.53
C CYS A 118 -5.89 -25.02 -26.07
N THR A 119 -6.26 -26.30 -26.08
CA THR A 119 -5.41 -27.39 -26.60
C THR A 119 -5.17 -27.22 -28.10
N ARG A 120 -6.19 -26.87 -28.87
CA ARG A 120 -6.11 -26.65 -30.33
C ARG A 120 -5.13 -25.54 -30.70
N HIS A 121 -5.09 -24.48 -29.89
CA HIS A 121 -4.20 -23.33 -30.09
C HIS A 121 -2.89 -23.40 -29.30
N SER A 122 -2.61 -24.52 -28.63
CA SER A 122 -1.43 -24.67 -27.77
C SER A 122 -1.32 -23.57 -26.70
N ILE A 123 -2.46 -23.14 -26.16
CA ILE A 123 -2.54 -22.10 -25.13
C ILE A 123 -2.60 -22.75 -23.75
N THR A 124 -1.69 -22.35 -22.88
CA THR A 124 -1.67 -22.79 -21.48
C THR A 124 -2.56 -21.90 -20.61
N PRO A 125 -3.01 -22.37 -19.42
CA PRO A 125 -3.76 -21.53 -18.48
C PRO A 125 -2.99 -20.25 -18.08
N THR A 126 -1.67 -20.30 -18.00
CA THR A 126 -0.82 -19.12 -17.75
C THR A 126 -0.84 -18.14 -18.92
N THR A 127 -0.79 -18.64 -20.16
CA THR A 127 -0.94 -17.81 -21.36
C THR A 127 -2.31 -17.11 -21.39
N LEU A 128 -3.39 -17.79 -21.00
CA LEU A 128 -4.71 -17.16 -20.86
C LEU A 128 -4.71 -16.02 -19.85
N THR A 129 -4.08 -16.19 -18.69
CA THR A 129 -3.96 -15.12 -17.68
C THR A 129 -3.27 -13.89 -18.28
N ILE A 130 -2.18 -14.08 -19.03
CA ILE A 130 -1.47 -13.00 -19.70
C ILE A 130 -2.38 -12.30 -20.71
N LEU A 131 -3.10 -13.07 -21.54
CA LEU A 131 -4.03 -12.52 -22.54
C LEU A 131 -5.16 -11.71 -21.88
N ALA A 132 -5.74 -12.23 -20.80
CA ALA A 132 -6.72 -11.49 -20.01
C ALA A 132 -6.13 -10.20 -19.43
N GLY A 133 -4.88 -10.22 -18.95
CA GLY A 133 -4.16 -9.04 -18.51
C GLY A 133 -3.96 -7.98 -19.60
N ILE A 134 -3.68 -8.40 -20.85
CA ILE A 134 -3.59 -7.50 -22.02
C ILE A 134 -4.96 -6.90 -22.34
N LEU A 135 -6.00 -7.74 -22.42
CA LEU A 135 -7.37 -7.31 -22.70
C LEU A 135 -7.89 -6.31 -21.66
N ARG A 136 -7.57 -6.51 -20.37
CA ARG A 136 -7.99 -5.60 -19.30
C ARG A 136 -7.39 -4.20 -19.43
N ARG A 137 -6.17 -4.09 -19.96
CA ARG A 137 -5.49 -2.80 -20.23
C ARG A 137 -5.96 -2.14 -21.52
N SER A 138 -6.85 -2.79 -22.26
CA SER A 138 -7.34 -2.29 -23.54
C SER A 138 -8.48 -1.26 -23.34
N PRO A 139 -8.66 -0.32 -24.29
CA PRO A 139 -9.48 0.88 -24.06
C PRO A 139 -10.99 0.60 -24.00
N THR A 140 -11.49 -0.40 -24.71
CA THR A 140 -12.94 -0.61 -24.85
C THR A 140 -13.52 -1.38 -23.67
N ARG A 141 -14.79 -1.11 -23.34
CA ARG A 141 -15.53 -1.87 -22.32
C ARG A 141 -15.64 -3.36 -22.72
N PHE A 142 -15.84 -3.66 -24.00
CA PHE A 142 -15.98 -5.03 -24.51
C PHE A 142 -14.71 -5.85 -24.35
N GLN A 143 -13.54 -5.27 -24.61
CA GLN A 143 -12.25 -5.92 -24.34
C GLN A 143 -12.09 -6.24 -22.85
N ARG A 144 -12.49 -5.32 -21.96
CA ARG A 144 -12.46 -5.57 -20.50
C ARG A 144 -13.44 -6.65 -20.06
N LEU A 145 -14.63 -6.73 -20.66
CA LEU A 145 -15.58 -7.82 -20.39
C LEU A 145 -15.03 -9.17 -20.88
N LEU A 146 -14.43 -9.21 -22.06
CA LEU A 146 -13.75 -10.41 -22.56
C LEU A 146 -12.59 -10.80 -21.64
N ALA A 147 -11.81 -9.83 -21.15
CA ALA A 147 -10.73 -10.06 -20.19
C ALA A 147 -11.22 -10.85 -18.96
N THR A 148 -12.34 -10.43 -18.36
CA THR A 148 -12.93 -11.10 -17.20
C THR A 148 -13.33 -12.54 -17.54
N LYS A 149 -13.97 -12.77 -18.70
CA LYS A 149 -14.34 -14.13 -19.14
C LYS A 149 -13.11 -15.02 -19.34
N VAL A 150 -12.09 -14.52 -20.04
CA VAL A 150 -10.84 -15.26 -20.29
C VAL A 150 -10.12 -15.55 -18.97
N MET A 151 -10.10 -14.61 -18.03
CA MET A 151 -9.51 -14.79 -16.70
C MET A 151 -10.25 -15.86 -15.88
N LEU A 152 -11.59 -15.88 -15.92
CA LEU A 152 -12.40 -16.91 -15.26
C LEU A 152 -12.10 -18.30 -15.84
N SER A 153 -11.97 -18.41 -17.15
CA SER A 153 -11.57 -19.66 -17.82
C SER A 153 -10.15 -20.08 -17.44
N ALA A 154 -9.20 -19.14 -17.37
CA ALA A 154 -7.85 -19.42 -16.90
C ALA A 154 -7.85 -20.00 -15.46
N SER A 155 -8.64 -19.40 -14.56
CA SER A 155 -8.82 -19.92 -13.20
C SER A 155 -9.48 -21.31 -13.19
N LYS A 156 -10.52 -21.53 -14.01
CA LYS A 156 -11.21 -22.83 -14.13
C LYS A 156 -10.27 -23.94 -14.61
N LEU A 157 -9.29 -23.58 -15.46
CA LEU A 157 -8.28 -24.48 -15.99
C LEU A 157 -7.06 -24.64 -15.05
N GLY A 158 -7.10 -24.09 -13.83
CA GLY A 158 -6.07 -24.29 -12.81
C GLY A 158 -4.95 -23.25 -12.77
N SER A 159 -5.10 -22.10 -13.44
CA SER A 159 -4.12 -21.02 -13.36
C SER A 159 -4.16 -20.32 -12.00
N LYS A 160 -3.18 -20.61 -11.13
CA LYS A 160 -3.07 -19.97 -9.80
C LYS A 160 -3.08 -18.44 -9.87
N PRO A 161 -2.31 -17.78 -10.77
CA PRO A 161 -2.32 -16.33 -10.86
C PRO A 161 -3.69 -15.75 -11.24
N ALA A 162 -4.45 -16.43 -12.11
CA ALA A 162 -5.81 -16.00 -12.45
C ALA A 162 -6.76 -16.11 -11.26
N THR A 163 -6.69 -17.22 -10.52
CA THR A 163 -7.47 -17.43 -9.30
C THR A 163 -7.21 -16.33 -8.28
N TYR A 164 -5.94 -16.04 -8.00
CA TYR A 164 -5.55 -15.04 -7.00
C TYR A 164 -5.96 -13.64 -7.43
N GLU A 165 -5.74 -13.28 -8.69
CA GLU A 165 -6.07 -11.96 -9.19
C GLU A 165 -7.58 -11.68 -9.09
N LEU A 166 -8.42 -12.64 -9.49
CA LEU A 166 -9.88 -12.49 -9.39
C LEU A 166 -10.33 -12.30 -7.94
N LEU A 167 -9.82 -13.12 -7.02
CA LEU A 167 -10.21 -13.04 -5.61
C LEU A 167 -9.70 -11.75 -4.94
N LEU A 168 -8.44 -11.38 -5.15
CA LEU A 168 -7.88 -10.14 -4.63
C LEU A 168 -8.60 -8.91 -5.19
N SER A 169 -8.98 -8.93 -6.47
CA SER A 169 -9.74 -7.84 -7.08
C SER A 169 -11.13 -7.69 -6.45
N SER A 170 -11.84 -8.80 -6.20
CA SER A 170 -13.13 -8.81 -5.52
C SER A 170 -13.03 -8.29 -4.09
N LEU A 171 -11.96 -8.64 -3.35
CA LEU A 171 -11.71 -8.11 -2.01
C LEU A 171 -11.49 -6.59 -2.04
N ALA A 172 -10.68 -6.10 -2.99
CA ALA A 172 -10.39 -4.67 -3.11
C ALA A 172 -11.62 -3.83 -3.47
N SER A 173 -12.53 -4.36 -4.29
CA SER A 173 -13.78 -3.68 -4.67
C SER A 173 -14.97 -4.01 -3.76
N SER A 174 -14.76 -4.77 -2.67
CA SER A 174 -15.83 -5.29 -1.80
C SER A 174 -16.96 -5.98 -2.57
N SER A 175 -16.62 -6.56 -3.72
CA SER A 175 -17.56 -7.27 -4.58
C SER A 175 -17.73 -8.72 -4.13
N PRO A 176 -18.87 -9.37 -4.42
CA PRO A 176 -19.07 -10.78 -4.14
C PRO A 176 -17.93 -11.63 -4.72
N LEU A 177 -17.44 -12.59 -3.93
CA LEU A 177 -16.38 -13.48 -4.34
C LEU A 177 -16.89 -14.46 -5.41
N PRO A 178 -16.22 -14.58 -6.57
CA PRO A 178 -16.67 -15.45 -7.64
C PRO A 178 -16.50 -16.92 -7.25
N HIS A 179 -17.55 -17.73 -7.49
CA HIS A 179 -17.59 -19.14 -7.10
C HIS A 179 -16.48 -19.98 -7.75
N THR A 180 -16.19 -19.77 -9.05
CA THR A 180 -15.20 -20.57 -9.78
C THR A 180 -13.78 -20.42 -9.23
N PRO A 181 -13.25 -19.20 -9.01
CA PRO A 181 -11.98 -19.00 -8.31
C PRO A 181 -11.97 -19.52 -6.87
N LEU A 182 -13.08 -19.41 -6.12
CA LEU A 182 -13.15 -19.96 -4.76
C LEU A 182 -12.98 -21.48 -4.75
N LYS A 183 -13.62 -22.20 -5.68
CA LYS A 183 -13.44 -23.64 -5.82
C LYS A 183 -11.98 -23.99 -6.14
N ALA A 184 -11.37 -23.29 -7.11
CA ALA A 184 -9.96 -23.48 -7.45
C ALA A 184 -9.03 -23.20 -6.26
N LEU A 185 -9.32 -22.16 -5.47
CA LEU A 185 -8.58 -21.87 -4.24
C LEU A 185 -8.70 -23.01 -3.22
N SER A 186 -9.90 -23.58 -3.04
CA SER A 186 -10.11 -24.68 -2.08
C SER A 186 -9.29 -25.93 -2.44
N GLU A 187 -9.13 -26.21 -3.72
CA GLU A 187 -8.27 -27.30 -4.21
C GLU A 187 -6.80 -27.02 -3.87
N LEU A 188 -6.33 -25.78 -4.05
CA LEU A 188 -4.95 -25.39 -3.69
C LEU A 188 -4.70 -25.42 -2.18
N VAL A 189 -5.68 -25.00 -1.38
CA VAL A 189 -5.63 -25.08 0.10
C VAL A 189 -5.52 -26.53 0.54
N SER A 190 -6.24 -27.46 -0.09
CA SER A 190 -6.15 -28.89 0.20
C SER A 190 -4.78 -29.49 -0.11
N GLN A 191 -4.03 -28.88 -1.01
CA GLN A 191 -2.65 -29.25 -1.36
C GLN A 191 -1.61 -28.60 -0.43
N HIS A 192 -2.05 -27.87 0.60
CA HIS A 192 -1.19 -27.12 1.52
C HIS A 192 -0.28 -26.10 0.82
N ASP A 193 -0.74 -25.52 -0.29
CA ASP A 193 -0.02 -24.44 -0.97
C ASP A 193 0.04 -23.19 -0.07
N PRO A 194 1.24 -22.69 0.31
CA PRO A 194 1.37 -21.59 1.28
C PRO A 194 0.70 -20.29 0.83
N SER A 195 0.82 -19.93 -0.45
CA SER A 195 0.17 -18.74 -1.01
C SER A 195 -1.36 -18.87 -0.99
N ALA A 196 -1.90 -20.06 -1.26
CA ALA A 196 -3.33 -20.32 -1.20
C ALA A 196 -3.86 -20.26 0.24
N LEU A 197 -3.13 -20.82 1.20
CA LEU A 197 -3.45 -20.75 2.63
C LEU A 197 -3.48 -19.28 3.10
N ALA A 198 -2.48 -18.48 2.71
CA ALA A 198 -2.43 -17.07 3.05
C ALA A 198 -3.62 -16.28 2.47
N LEU A 199 -3.93 -16.49 1.18
CA LEU A 199 -5.08 -15.84 0.54
C LEU A 199 -6.41 -16.26 1.17
N HIS A 200 -6.56 -17.53 1.55
CA HIS A 200 -7.74 -18.01 2.25
C HIS A 200 -7.90 -17.33 3.62
N GLY A 201 -6.82 -17.22 4.38
CA GLY A 201 -6.81 -16.46 5.65
C GLY A 201 -7.22 -15.00 5.46
N LYS A 202 -6.74 -14.34 4.40
CA LYS A 202 -7.13 -12.96 4.06
C LYS A 202 -8.63 -12.83 3.72
N ILE A 203 -9.19 -13.80 3.00
CA ILE A 203 -10.64 -13.85 2.70
C ILE A 203 -11.44 -13.99 4.00
N LEU A 204 -11.05 -14.91 4.89
CA LEU A 204 -11.71 -15.13 6.18
C LEU A 204 -11.65 -13.88 7.07
N LYS A 205 -10.50 -13.18 7.09
CA LYS A 205 -10.34 -11.89 7.77
C LYS A 205 -11.32 -10.86 7.23
N HIS A 206 -11.45 -10.72 5.91
CA HIS A 206 -12.42 -9.79 5.30
C HIS A 206 -13.88 -10.15 5.61
N GLN A 207 -14.17 -11.43 5.89
CA GLN A 207 -15.49 -11.90 6.33
C GLN A 207 -15.73 -11.71 7.84
N GLY A 208 -14.74 -11.21 8.59
CA GLY A 208 -14.81 -11.04 10.04
C GLY A 208 -14.52 -12.31 10.84
N ASN A 209 -14.13 -13.41 10.20
CA ASN A 209 -13.81 -14.67 10.87
C ASN A 209 -12.34 -14.69 11.30
N HIS A 210 -12.00 -13.86 12.28
CA HIS A 210 -10.63 -13.53 12.67
C HIS A 210 -9.85 -14.71 13.25
N ALA A 211 -10.51 -15.58 14.01
CA ALA A 211 -9.87 -16.75 14.63
C ALA A 211 -9.43 -17.77 13.57
N GLU A 212 -10.33 -18.15 12.64
CA GLU A 212 -9.98 -19.06 11.55
C GLU A 212 -8.97 -18.44 10.60
N ALA A 213 -9.09 -17.13 10.31
CA ALA A 213 -8.11 -16.42 9.50
C ALA A 213 -6.69 -16.55 10.07
N LEU A 214 -6.54 -16.41 11.39
CA LEU A 214 -5.25 -16.57 12.07
C LEU A 214 -4.70 -17.98 11.91
N GLU A 215 -5.53 -19.02 12.06
CA GLU A 215 -5.09 -20.42 11.87
C GLU A 215 -4.54 -20.68 10.45
N TYR A 216 -5.21 -20.15 9.43
CA TYR A 216 -4.76 -20.31 8.04
C TYR A 216 -3.47 -19.55 7.76
N LEU A 217 -3.32 -18.34 8.32
CA LEU A 217 -2.08 -17.57 8.20
C LEU A 217 -0.91 -18.23 8.97
N GLU A 218 -1.18 -18.87 10.11
CA GLU A 218 -0.20 -19.70 10.81
C GLU A 218 0.21 -20.91 9.96
N LYS A 219 -0.75 -21.66 9.40
CA LYS A 219 -0.47 -22.78 8.48
C LYS A 219 0.32 -22.34 7.25
N ALA A 220 0.09 -21.13 6.73
CA ALA A 220 0.81 -20.59 5.58
C ALA A 220 2.27 -20.23 5.91
N THR A 221 2.53 -19.73 7.12
CA THR A 221 3.81 -19.10 7.48
C THR A 221 4.68 -19.95 8.41
N SER A 222 4.21 -21.13 8.84
CA SER A 222 4.90 -21.97 9.83
C SER A 222 4.82 -23.46 9.47
N ASP A 223 5.82 -24.21 9.93
CA ASP A 223 5.88 -25.66 9.80
C ASP A 223 4.64 -26.35 10.43
N PRO A 224 4.18 -27.51 9.92
CA PRO A 224 4.83 -28.34 8.89
C PRO A 224 4.42 -28.03 7.45
N TYR A 225 3.43 -27.16 7.23
CA TYR A 225 2.84 -26.93 5.91
C TYR A 225 3.46 -25.71 5.20
N GLY A 226 3.68 -24.65 5.97
CA GLY A 226 4.07 -23.35 5.48
C GLY A 226 5.53 -23.04 5.70
N ASN A 227 5.96 -21.96 5.07
CA ASN A 227 7.26 -21.33 5.29
C ASN A 227 7.14 -19.86 4.86
N VAL A 228 8.23 -19.10 4.90
CA VAL A 228 8.20 -17.68 4.48
C VAL A 228 8.70 -17.47 3.04
N ASN A 229 8.92 -18.56 2.28
CA ASN A 229 9.46 -18.53 0.91
C ASN A 229 8.33 -18.61 -0.14
N PHE A 230 7.38 -17.68 -0.07
CA PHE A 230 6.32 -17.57 -1.07
C PHE A 230 5.93 -16.10 -1.32
N ASP A 231 5.40 -15.83 -2.51
CA ASP A 231 4.95 -14.49 -2.88
C ASP A 231 3.78 -14.04 -1.98
N GLY A 232 3.93 -12.93 -1.28
CA GLY A 232 2.95 -12.41 -0.33
C GLY A 232 3.16 -12.85 1.11
N ALA A 233 4.25 -13.56 1.44
CA ALA A 233 4.55 -13.96 2.83
C ALA A 233 4.70 -12.75 3.79
N GLY A 234 5.24 -11.63 3.32
CA GLY A 234 5.36 -10.39 4.09
C GLY A 234 3.98 -9.86 4.52
N GLU A 235 3.08 -9.68 3.55
CA GLU A 235 1.69 -9.28 3.79
C GLU A 235 0.96 -10.26 4.72
N ALA A 236 1.12 -11.57 4.51
CA ALA A 236 0.50 -12.59 5.35
C ALA A 236 0.96 -12.51 6.82
N LEU A 237 2.25 -12.22 7.06
CA LEU A 237 2.79 -12.02 8.40
C LEU A 237 2.31 -10.72 9.04
N VAL A 238 2.11 -9.65 8.25
CA VAL A 238 1.48 -8.42 8.75
C VAL A 238 0.04 -8.69 9.17
N ASP A 239 -0.75 -9.37 8.33
CA ASP A 239 -2.13 -9.76 8.65
C ASP A 239 -2.20 -10.64 9.90
N LYS A 240 -1.28 -11.61 10.02
CA LYS A 240 -1.13 -12.45 11.21
C LYS A 240 -0.82 -11.61 12.46
N GLY A 241 0.15 -10.70 12.37
CA GLY A 241 0.53 -9.83 13.49
C GLY A 241 -0.62 -8.95 13.96
N LEU A 242 -1.43 -8.44 13.04
CA LEU A 242 -2.61 -7.63 13.36
C LEU A 242 -3.71 -8.46 14.05
N LEU A 243 -4.00 -9.65 13.54
CA LEU A 243 -4.98 -10.55 14.16
C LEU A 243 -4.52 -11.01 15.55
N LEU A 244 -3.23 -11.24 15.75
CA LEU A 244 -2.67 -11.56 17.06
C LEU A 244 -2.87 -10.43 18.07
N LEU A 245 -2.65 -9.17 17.65
CA LEU A 245 -2.92 -8.01 18.52
C LEU A 245 -4.40 -7.91 18.91
N GLU A 246 -5.30 -8.26 17.99
CA GLU A 246 -6.74 -8.19 18.23
C GLU A 246 -7.24 -9.33 19.12
N LEU A 247 -6.79 -10.56 18.86
CA LEU A 247 -7.29 -11.76 19.53
C LEU A 247 -6.54 -12.09 20.83
N ARG A 248 -5.29 -11.64 20.98
CA ARG A 248 -4.38 -11.96 22.09
C ARG A 248 -3.72 -10.70 22.63
N ALA A 249 -4.54 -9.79 23.18
CA ALA A 249 -4.07 -8.49 23.67
C ALA A 249 -3.05 -8.60 24.83
N ASP A 250 -3.08 -9.72 25.56
CA ASP A 250 -2.19 -10.05 26.67
C ASP A 250 -0.79 -10.49 26.22
N ASP A 251 -0.68 -11.18 25.07
CA ASP A 251 0.59 -11.63 24.52
C ASP A 251 0.93 -10.99 23.17
N LYS A 252 1.49 -9.78 23.24
CA LYS A 252 1.96 -9.03 22.08
C LYS A 252 3.28 -9.56 21.49
N SER A 253 3.91 -10.57 22.11
CA SER A 253 5.24 -11.06 21.69
C SER A 253 5.20 -11.75 20.33
N LEU A 254 4.14 -12.53 20.08
CA LEU A 254 3.93 -13.23 18.81
C LEU A 254 3.67 -12.26 17.67
N ALA A 255 2.87 -11.21 17.92
CA ALA A 255 2.63 -10.15 16.94
C ALA A 255 3.93 -9.43 16.59
N HIS A 256 4.71 -9.05 17.60
CA HIS A 256 6.02 -8.42 17.40
C HIS A 256 6.98 -9.33 16.60
N ALA A 257 7.02 -10.64 16.88
CA ALA A 257 7.82 -11.58 16.11
C ALA A 257 7.39 -11.67 14.64
N ALA A 258 6.08 -11.68 14.37
CA ALA A 258 5.55 -11.68 13.00
C ALA A 258 5.95 -10.40 12.24
N PHE A 259 5.76 -9.21 12.84
CA PHE A 259 6.18 -7.95 12.23
C PHE A 259 7.70 -7.87 12.03
N LYS A 260 8.48 -8.42 12.97
CA LYS A 260 9.95 -8.47 12.87
C LYS A 260 10.40 -9.30 11.69
N THR A 261 9.84 -10.49 11.52
CA THR A 261 10.11 -11.35 10.37
C THR A 261 9.70 -10.67 9.06
N ALA A 262 8.49 -10.12 8.99
CA ALA A 262 7.99 -9.44 7.80
C ALA A 262 8.88 -8.26 7.39
N ALA A 263 9.26 -7.39 8.33
CA ALA A 263 10.04 -6.20 8.00
C ALA A 263 11.52 -6.51 7.77
N LEU A 264 12.16 -7.29 8.64
CA LEU A 264 13.63 -7.43 8.63
C LEU A 264 14.12 -8.56 7.73
N ILE A 265 13.29 -9.58 7.48
CA ILE A 265 13.65 -10.73 6.63
C ILE A 265 13.04 -10.57 5.24
N LEU A 266 11.78 -10.15 5.16
CA LEU A 266 11.05 -10.05 3.88
C LEU A 266 10.96 -8.62 3.32
N ASP A 267 11.52 -7.62 4.04
CA ASP A 267 11.50 -6.21 3.66
C ASP A 267 10.09 -5.65 3.40
N GLU A 268 9.08 -6.18 4.09
CA GLU A 268 7.67 -5.77 3.94
C GLU A 268 7.47 -4.33 4.46
N PRO A 269 7.11 -3.36 3.60
CA PRO A 269 7.06 -1.96 3.99
C PRO A 269 6.07 -1.65 5.12
N LEU A 270 4.89 -2.26 5.08
CA LEU A 270 3.87 -2.04 6.10
C LEU A 270 4.30 -2.61 7.46
N ALA A 271 5.11 -3.66 7.48
CA ALA A 271 5.65 -4.23 8.71
C ALA A 271 6.61 -3.27 9.43
N TYR A 272 7.41 -2.48 8.69
CA TYR A 272 8.26 -1.44 9.31
C TYR A 272 7.44 -0.39 10.04
N TYR A 273 6.30 0.03 9.48
CA TYR A 273 5.41 0.97 10.15
C TYR A 273 4.86 0.39 11.46
N TYR A 274 4.50 -0.90 11.47
CA TYR A 274 4.09 -1.52 12.72
C TYR A 274 5.26 -1.61 13.69
N LEU A 275 6.43 -2.12 13.29
CA LEU A 275 7.62 -2.21 14.17
C LEU A 275 8.06 -0.89 14.79
N SER A 276 7.88 0.24 14.10
CA SER A 276 8.22 1.54 14.67
C SER A 276 7.44 1.80 15.96
N ARG A 277 6.21 1.30 16.09
CA ARG A 277 5.37 1.43 17.29
C ARG A 277 5.90 0.64 18.50
N TRP A 278 6.79 -0.33 18.30
CA TRP A 278 7.49 -1.04 19.38
C TRP A 278 8.82 -0.38 19.76
N SER A 279 9.29 0.59 18.97
CA SER A 279 10.50 1.33 19.26
C SER A 279 10.18 2.48 20.24
N PRO A 280 11.13 2.89 21.10
CA PRO A 280 10.92 4.07 21.94
C PRO A 280 10.65 5.31 21.08
N VAL A 281 9.68 6.13 21.50
CA VAL A 281 9.28 7.34 20.76
C VAL A 281 10.47 8.30 20.61
N GLY A 282 10.73 8.74 19.39
CA GLY A 282 11.85 9.61 19.01
C GLY A 282 13.21 8.89 18.90
N SER A 283 13.26 7.56 19.06
CA SER A 283 14.51 6.81 18.90
C SER A 283 15.01 6.83 17.45
N PRO A 284 16.34 6.74 17.23
CA PRO A 284 16.89 6.56 15.88
C PRO A 284 16.29 5.35 15.16
N GLU A 285 16.02 4.27 15.90
CA GLU A 285 15.41 3.04 15.37
C GLU A 285 13.99 3.28 14.86
N GLU A 286 13.12 3.95 15.65
CA GLU A 286 11.77 4.32 15.21
C GLU A 286 11.83 5.10 13.91
N LYS A 287 12.71 6.11 13.85
CA LYS A 287 12.87 6.98 12.68
C LYS A 287 13.35 6.21 11.45
N VAL A 288 14.27 5.26 11.60
CA VAL A 288 14.74 4.42 10.48
C VAL A 288 13.59 3.57 9.92
N TYR A 289 12.80 2.92 10.78
CA TYR A 289 11.67 2.12 10.34
C TYR A 289 10.59 2.95 9.65
N LEU A 290 10.26 4.10 10.23
CA LEU A 290 9.31 5.02 9.63
C LEU A 290 9.79 5.54 8.26
N ILE A 291 11.07 5.87 8.10
CA ILE A 291 11.63 6.29 6.79
C ILE A 291 11.51 5.17 5.76
N LYS A 292 11.80 3.92 6.12
CA LYS A 292 11.64 2.77 5.21
C LYS A 292 10.18 2.60 4.76
N ALA A 293 9.25 2.64 5.71
CA ALA A 293 7.81 2.54 5.39
C ALA A 293 7.31 3.73 4.57
N ALA A 294 7.72 4.95 4.92
CA ALA A 294 7.33 6.17 4.21
C ALA A 294 7.89 6.22 2.79
N ALA A 295 9.14 5.80 2.58
CA ALA A 295 9.75 5.72 1.25
C ALA A 295 8.99 4.77 0.31
N SER A 296 8.29 3.77 0.86
CA SER A 296 7.44 2.82 0.14
C SER A 296 5.97 3.26 0.01
N GLY A 297 5.63 4.49 0.42
CA GLY A 297 4.28 5.03 0.23
C GLY A 297 3.31 4.78 1.39
N ILE A 298 3.77 4.28 2.55
CA ILE A 298 2.88 4.05 3.70
C ILE A 298 2.49 5.38 4.35
N LEU A 299 1.25 5.82 4.12
CA LEU A 299 0.74 7.13 4.56
C LEU A 299 0.83 7.33 6.08
N GLY A 300 0.51 6.29 6.86
CA GLY A 300 0.63 6.35 8.33
C GLY A 300 2.07 6.62 8.79
N ALA A 301 3.06 6.09 8.08
CA ALA A 301 4.47 6.33 8.39
C ALA A 301 4.89 7.76 8.03
N MET A 302 4.42 8.30 6.90
CA MET A 302 4.64 9.69 6.53
C MET A 302 4.03 10.65 7.55
N ALA A 303 2.78 10.42 7.95
CA ALA A 303 2.10 11.21 8.97
C ALA A 303 2.90 11.18 10.28
N LYS A 304 3.35 10.00 10.71
CA LYS A 304 4.11 9.85 11.95
C LYS A 304 5.49 10.51 11.91
N LEU A 305 6.21 10.42 10.80
CA LEU A 305 7.46 11.17 10.62
C LEU A 305 7.21 12.68 10.69
N GLY A 306 6.14 13.13 10.06
CA GLY A 306 5.68 14.51 10.11
C GLY A 306 5.53 15.02 11.54
N GLU A 307 4.85 14.24 12.40
CA GLU A 307 4.68 14.56 13.82
C GLU A 307 6.01 14.61 14.59
N LEU A 308 6.89 13.63 14.39
CA LEU A 308 8.19 13.58 15.07
C LEU A 308 9.07 14.78 14.69
N GLU A 309 9.12 15.13 13.41
CA GLU A 309 9.85 16.31 12.93
C GLU A 309 9.20 17.60 13.42
N LEU A 310 7.86 17.67 13.45
CA LEU A 310 7.13 18.85 13.93
C LEU A 310 7.45 19.12 15.40
N LYS A 311 7.46 18.08 16.22
CA LYS A 311 7.85 18.16 17.63
C LYS A 311 9.29 18.69 17.77
N ALA A 312 10.22 18.16 16.96
CA ALA A 312 11.61 18.60 16.98
C ALA A 312 11.78 20.08 16.56
N VAL A 313 10.95 20.59 15.63
CA VAL A 313 10.93 22.01 15.26
C VAL A 313 10.51 22.86 16.46
N PHE A 314 9.42 22.50 17.14
CA PHE A 314 8.94 23.27 18.30
C PHE A 314 9.92 23.28 19.47
N GLU A 315 10.58 22.15 19.74
CA GLU A 315 11.56 22.05 20.82
C GLU A 315 12.82 22.89 20.57
N LYS A 316 13.20 23.10 19.30
CA LYS A 316 14.46 23.79 18.95
C LYS A 316 14.28 25.27 18.60
N GLU A 317 13.25 25.59 17.83
CA GLU A 317 13.12 26.89 17.15
C GLU A 317 11.83 27.62 17.52
N GLY A 318 10.88 26.94 18.16
CA GLY A 318 9.54 27.47 18.43
C GLY A 318 8.68 27.53 17.17
N LEU A 319 7.65 28.39 17.18
CA LEU A 319 6.71 28.55 16.06
C LEU A 319 7.39 29.24 14.85
N PRO A 320 7.44 28.58 13.68
CA PRO A 320 7.94 29.21 12.46
C PRO A 320 7.08 30.40 12.02
N LYS A 321 7.71 31.37 11.36
CA LYS A 321 7.01 32.55 10.79
C LYS A 321 6.55 32.35 9.34
N ARG A 322 7.01 31.29 8.69
CA ARG A 322 6.71 30.94 7.30
C ARG A 322 6.58 29.44 7.16
N ILE A 323 5.82 28.99 6.17
CA ILE A 323 5.52 27.57 5.98
C ILE A 323 6.81 26.76 5.72
N GLU A 324 7.79 27.34 5.04
CA GLU A 324 9.08 26.69 4.79
C GLU A 324 9.89 26.46 6.07
N GLY A 325 9.61 27.21 7.13
CA GLY A 325 10.27 27.04 8.43
C GLY A 325 9.88 25.76 9.16
N TYR A 326 8.83 25.06 8.72
CA TYR A 326 8.51 23.72 9.21
C TYR A 326 9.43 22.62 8.63
N GLY A 327 10.22 22.94 7.59
CA GLY A 327 11.20 22.02 7.00
C GLY A 327 10.59 20.66 6.65
N MET A 328 11.26 19.58 7.09
CA MET A 328 10.83 18.21 6.80
C MET A 328 9.47 17.84 7.42
N ALA A 329 9.07 18.48 8.53
CA ALA A 329 7.75 18.27 9.11
C ALA A 329 6.65 18.66 8.12
N GLY A 330 6.80 19.84 7.50
CA GLY A 330 5.86 20.33 6.50
C GLY A 330 5.79 19.45 5.26
N GLU A 331 6.93 18.94 4.79
CA GLU A 331 6.96 18.05 3.61
C GLU A 331 6.28 16.70 3.89
N TRP A 332 6.60 16.02 4.99
CA TRP A 332 5.97 14.73 5.31
C TRP A 332 4.46 14.85 5.56
N ILE A 333 4.05 15.89 6.30
CA ILE A 333 2.63 16.16 6.57
C ILE A 333 1.90 16.50 5.27
N ARG A 334 2.51 17.26 4.36
CA ARG A 334 1.90 17.56 3.04
C ARG A 334 1.66 16.30 2.24
N VAL A 335 2.66 15.43 2.09
CA VAL A 335 2.51 14.20 1.32
C VAL A 335 1.45 13.28 1.94
N ALA A 336 1.44 13.12 3.26
CA ALA A 336 0.42 12.34 3.96
C ALA A 336 -0.99 12.92 3.75
N ALA A 337 -1.14 14.24 3.90
CA ALA A 337 -2.41 14.95 3.71
C ALA A 337 -2.93 14.88 2.27
N GLU A 338 -2.03 14.96 1.28
CA GLU A 338 -2.36 14.79 -0.14
C GLU A 338 -2.76 13.35 -0.45
N GLY A 339 -2.17 12.38 0.23
CA GLY A 339 -2.57 10.97 0.22
C GLY A 339 -3.88 10.66 0.94
N GLY A 340 -4.52 11.65 1.56
CA GLY A 340 -5.82 11.50 2.22
C GLY A 340 -5.77 11.28 3.73
N ASP A 341 -4.59 11.37 4.37
CA ASP A 341 -4.51 11.35 5.83
C ASP A 341 -5.10 12.63 6.43
N GLN A 342 -6.24 12.48 7.11
CA GLN A 342 -7.05 13.61 7.57
C GLN A 342 -6.39 14.37 8.71
N MET A 343 -5.67 13.66 9.59
CA MET A 343 -4.93 14.29 10.69
C MET A 343 -3.78 15.15 10.17
N SER A 344 -3.05 14.65 9.18
CA SER A 344 -2.02 15.44 8.48
C SER A 344 -2.63 16.63 7.76
N GLY A 345 -3.82 16.47 7.15
CA GLY A 345 -4.57 17.59 6.56
C GLY A 345 -4.90 18.68 7.57
N LEU A 346 -5.37 18.31 8.77
CA LEU A 346 -5.61 19.24 9.87
C LEU A 346 -4.33 19.93 10.33
N ASN A 347 -3.26 19.15 10.54
CA ASN A 347 -1.96 19.67 10.98
C ASN A 347 -1.37 20.63 9.94
N LEU A 348 -1.51 20.35 8.65
CA LEU A 348 -1.09 21.26 7.58
C LEU A 348 -1.92 22.55 7.57
N GLY A 349 -3.24 22.45 7.79
CA GLY A 349 -4.09 23.62 8.03
C GLY A 349 -3.58 24.45 9.22
N CYS A 350 -3.26 23.83 10.35
CA CYS A 350 -2.68 24.51 11.51
C CYS A 350 -1.36 25.21 11.17
N MET A 351 -0.50 24.59 10.35
CA MET A 351 0.76 25.20 9.91
C MET A 351 0.53 26.45 9.06
N PHE A 352 -0.45 26.44 8.15
CA PHE A 352 -0.80 27.63 7.36
C PHE A 352 -1.39 28.73 8.25
N LYS A 353 -2.28 28.37 9.18
CA LYS A 353 -2.90 29.32 10.10
C LYS A 353 -1.88 29.98 11.03
N SER A 354 -0.91 29.23 11.56
CA SER A 354 0.11 29.74 12.48
C SER A 354 1.02 30.79 11.83
N VAL A 355 1.29 30.66 10.52
CA VAL A 355 2.12 31.60 9.76
C VAL A 355 1.31 32.73 9.12
N GLY A 356 -0.01 32.75 9.33
CA GLY A 356 -0.91 33.77 8.79
C GLY A 356 -1.26 33.57 7.30
N ASP A 357 -1.01 32.40 6.72
CA ASP A 357 -1.43 32.07 5.36
C ASP A 357 -2.90 31.66 5.34
N THR A 358 -3.76 32.65 5.14
CA THR A 358 -5.22 32.47 5.09
C THR A 358 -5.68 31.68 3.87
N GLN A 359 -4.94 31.71 2.76
CA GLN A 359 -5.29 31.01 1.53
C GLN A 359 -5.01 29.51 1.67
N GLY A 360 -3.80 29.14 2.12
CA GLY A 360 -3.43 27.75 2.38
C GLY A 360 -4.32 27.11 3.44
N TRP A 361 -4.65 27.88 4.47
CA TRP A 361 -5.63 27.50 5.48
C TRP A 361 -7.02 27.19 4.90
N SER A 362 -7.60 28.12 4.13
CA SER A 362 -8.93 27.94 3.55
C SER A 362 -8.99 26.76 2.59
N HIS A 363 -7.94 26.56 1.78
CA HIS A 363 -7.86 25.42 0.86
C HIS A 363 -7.95 24.07 1.60
N TRP A 364 -7.15 23.89 2.64
CA TRP A 364 -7.17 22.63 3.39
C TRP A 364 -8.44 22.46 4.21
N ARG A 365 -9.02 23.55 4.71
CA ARG A 365 -10.31 23.52 5.38
C ARG A 365 -11.43 23.03 4.44
N GLU A 366 -11.53 23.61 3.24
CA GLU A 366 -12.53 23.21 2.23
C GLU A 366 -12.35 21.74 1.85
N LYS A 367 -11.10 21.33 1.57
CA LYS A 367 -10.76 19.95 1.23
C LYS A 367 -11.14 18.93 2.32
N LEU A 368 -11.01 19.31 3.59
CA LEU A 368 -11.40 18.47 4.72
C LEU A 368 -12.93 18.49 4.95
N GLU A 369 -13.60 19.61 4.72
CA GLU A 369 -15.07 19.74 4.82
C GLU A 369 -15.79 18.88 3.76
N ASP A 370 -15.22 18.74 2.56
CA ASP A 370 -15.72 17.86 1.50
C ASP A 370 -15.55 16.36 1.81
N SER A 371 -14.71 16.01 2.80
CA SER A 371 -14.51 14.61 3.19
C SER A 371 -15.74 14.09 3.95
N ARG A 372 -16.53 13.23 3.29
CA ARG A 372 -17.78 12.67 3.84
C ARG A 372 -17.60 11.69 5.01
N ARG A 373 -16.38 11.26 5.31
CA ARG A 373 -16.09 10.30 6.39
C ARG A 373 -14.89 10.73 7.21
N TRP A 374 -15.12 11.57 8.22
CA TRP A 374 -14.12 11.84 9.23
C TRP A 374 -14.00 10.66 10.17
N SER A 375 -12.77 10.28 10.52
CA SER A 375 -12.60 9.38 11.67
C SER A 375 -13.10 10.08 12.95
N GLU A 376 -13.56 9.31 13.94
CA GLU A 376 -14.00 9.86 15.23
C GLU A 376 -12.89 10.69 15.89
N ARG A 377 -11.65 10.24 15.75
CA ARG A 377 -10.47 10.98 16.20
C ARG A 377 -10.33 12.32 15.49
N THR A 378 -10.42 12.34 14.16
CA THR A 378 -10.34 13.57 13.37
C THR A 378 -11.49 14.52 13.72
N ARG A 379 -12.67 14.00 14.05
CA ARG A 379 -13.81 14.81 14.52
C ARG A 379 -13.52 15.49 15.86
N ARG A 380 -13.01 14.76 16.86
CA ARG A 380 -12.62 15.35 18.16
C ARG A 380 -11.49 16.37 18.02
N ALA A 381 -10.49 16.01 17.23
CA ALA A 381 -9.41 16.90 16.82
C ALA A 381 -9.93 18.23 16.23
N ARG A 382 -10.94 18.15 15.36
CA ARG A 382 -11.61 19.31 14.77
C ARG A 382 -12.36 20.16 15.79
N GLU A 383 -13.02 19.54 16.76
CA GLU A 383 -13.74 20.25 17.82
C GLU A 383 -12.76 21.04 18.69
N VAL A 384 -11.65 20.42 19.10
CA VAL A 384 -10.55 21.10 19.80
C VAL A 384 -9.97 22.25 18.95
N TRP A 385 -9.81 22.01 17.64
CA TRP A 385 -9.34 23.01 16.67
C TRP A 385 -10.32 24.19 16.50
N ALA A 386 -11.62 23.95 16.63
CA ALA A 386 -12.67 24.96 16.57
C ALA A 386 -12.78 25.77 17.87
N GLU A 387 -12.54 25.15 19.03
CA GLU A 387 -12.71 25.77 20.35
C GLU A 387 -11.47 26.51 20.85
N LYS A 388 -10.26 25.96 20.65
CA LYS A 388 -9.02 26.46 21.30
C LYS A 388 -8.09 27.25 20.39
N GLY A 389 -8.14 27.00 19.08
CA GLY A 389 -7.24 27.61 18.10
C GLY A 389 -5.79 27.10 18.18
N VAL A 390 -5.21 26.80 17.01
CA VAL A 390 -3.79 26.47 16.72
C VAL A 390 -3.06 25.57 17.74
N ASP A 391 -3.73 24.60 18.35
CA ASP A 391 -3.04 23.48 18.97
C ASP A 391 -2.78 22.42 17.88
N PHE A 392 -1.50 22.08 17.68
CA PHE A 392 -1.09 20.99 16.78
C PHE A 392 -1.42 19.65 17.45
N LEU A 393 -1.95 18.73 16.66
CA LEU A 393 -2.54 17.51 17.20
C LEU A 393 -1.55 16.36 17.05
N GLU A 394 -1.10 15.83 18.19
CA GLU A 394 -0.32 14.60 18.22
C GLU A 394 -1.24 13.39 17.97
N ASP A 395 -0.65 12.33 17.41
CA ASP A 395 -1.17 10.98 17.54
C ASP A 395 -1.13 10.53 19.00
N ALA A 396 -2.19 10.86 19.73
CA ALA A 396 -2.66 10.03 20.82
C ALA A 396 -3.03 8.69 20.17
N GLY A 397 -2.00 7.84 19.97
CA GLY A 397 -2.21 6.48 19.51
C GLY A 397 -3.28 5.86 20.39
N GLU A 398 -4.07 4.95 19.82
CA GLU A 398 -4.68 3.92 20.66
C GLU A 398 -3.53 3.31 21.46
N VAL A 399 -3.41 3.79 22.70
CA VAL A 399 -2.74 3.09 23.76
C VAL A 399 -3.59 1.84 23.85
N VAL A 400 -3.16 0.78 23.19
CA VAL A 400 -3.50 -0.55 23.67
C VAL A 400 -2.97 -0.52 25.09
N GLU A 401 -3.90 -0.36 26.04
CA GLU A 401 -3.63 -0.05 27.44
C GLU A 401 -2.45 -0.89 27.95
N LYS A 402 -1.58 -0.19 28.69
CA LYS A 402 -0.32 -0.72 29.21
C LYS A 402 -0.53 -1.94 30.08
#